data_AF-A0A7W0JLP9-F1
#
_entry.id   AF-A0A7W0JLP9-F1
#
_cell.length_a   1.000
_cell.length_b   1.000
_cell.length_c   1.000
_cell.angle_alpha   90.00
_cell.angle_beta   90.00
_cell.angle_gamma   90.00
#
_symmetry.space_group_name_H-M   'P 1'
#
loop_
_entity.id
_entity.type
_entity.pdbx_description
1 polymer ?
#
loop_
_entity_poly.entity_id
_entity_poly.type
_entity_poly.pdbx_seq_one_letter_code
_entity_poly.pdbx_strand_id
1 'polypeptide(L)'
;MAFIVASDAHSHARRAYDLTGSLPVLAREFITQRIAQLETGAAAPDHTFERQQLLSSFGAEVDGATRIDLSIRTKDGDEHYFEMKSAKPNKGQCIEMKQRLLTALGIRRSARVFVWWGVPYNPYGTASAYAHPYPLRYFDFKDDVKLGLEFWNFVGDDAGTFELLLDLYRQVGLEYTLKLDELRAALAGRAV
;
A
#
# COMPACT_ATOMS: atom_id res chain seq x y z
N MET A 1 7.25 6.86 -8.74
CA MET A 1 6.22 7.85 -9.07
C MET A 1 5.42 8.27 -7.84
N ALA A 2 4.75 7.37 -7.11
CA ALA A 2 3.94 7.72 -5.93
C ALA A 2 4.65 8.65 -4.91
N PHE A 3 5.90 8.38 -4.57
CA PHE A 3 6.70 9.28 -3.71
C PHE A 3 6.84 10.71 -4.27
N ILE A 4 7.05 10.86 -5.58
CA ILE A 4 7.24 12.18 -6.21
C ILE A 4 5.94 12.97 -6.12
N VAL A 5 4.82 12.34 -6.49
CA VAL A 5 3.48 12.93 -6.42
C VAL A 5 3.15 13.32 -4.96
N ALA A 6 3.38 12.42 -4.00
CA ALA A 6 3.12 12.70 -2.60
C ALA A 6 4.01 13.81 -2.01
N SER A 7 5.25 13.96 -2.49
CA SER A 7 6.17 14.99 -1.99
C SER A 7 5.77 16.41 -2.43
N ASP A 8 5.04 16.52 -3.54
CA ASP A 8 4.50 17.78 -4.02
C ASP A 8 3.15 18.10 -3.36
N ALA A 9 2.33 17.07 -3.13
CA ALA A 9 0.97 17.20 -2.63
C ALA A 9 0.86 17.36 -1.10
N HIS A 10 1.71 16.67 -0.33
CA HIS A 10 1.59 16.54 1.12
C HIS A 10 2.72 17.24 1.89
N SER A 11 2.56 17.38 3.21
CA SER A 11 3.55 18.07 4.06
C SER A 11 4.90 17.35 4.10
N HIS A 12 4.89 16.02 4.11
CA HIS A 12 6.09 15.20 4.08
C HIS A 12 5.80 13.86 3.41
N ALA A 13 6.71 13.38 2.58
CA ALA A 13 6.67 12.02 2.05
C ALA A 13 8.04 11.34 2.17
N ARG A 14 8.06 10.01 2.32
CA ARG A 14 9.28 9.19 2.32
C ARG A 14 9.02 7.89 1.59
N ARG A 15 9.99 7.44 0.80
CA ARG A 15 10.01 6.09 0.20
C ARG A 15 10.88 5.15 1.00
N ALA A 16 10.52 3.86 1.00
CA ALA A 16 11.32 2.79 1.61
C ALA A 16 11.75 3.14 3.05
N TYR A 17 10.79 3.61 3.84
CA TYR A 17 10.98 4.18 5.16
C TYR A 17 11.15 3.07 6.20
N ASP A 18 12.32 3.02 6.82
CA ASP A 18 12.57 2.16 7.97
C ASP A 18 11.94 2.81 9.21
N LEU A 19 10.80 2.26 9.63
CA LEU A 19 10.07 2.68 10.80
C LEU A 19 10.52 1.84 11.99
N THR A 20 11.14 2.50 12.97
CA THR A 20 11.55 1.90 14.24
C THR A 20 10.85 2.58 15.40
N GLY A 21 10.72 1.87 16.51
CA GLY A 21 10.20 2.41 17.76
C GLY A 21 9.80 1.34 18.75
N SER A 22 9.18 1.77 19.84
CA SER A 22 8.73 0.88 20.91
C SER A 22 7.45 0.15 20.53
N LEU A 23 7.45 -1.18 20.64
CA LEU A 23 6.30 -2.04 20.40
C LEU A 23 6.01 -2.87 21.66
N PRO A 24 4.78 -2.83 22.21
CA PRO A 24 4.42 -3.71 23.31
C PRO A 24 4.56 -5.18 22.94
N VAL A 25 5.06 -6.01 23.86
CA VAL A 25 5.15 -7.46 23.67
C VAL A 25 3.78 -8.05 23.32
N LEU A 26 2.72 -7.58 23.98
CA LEU A 26 1.34 -8.01 23.70
C LEU A 26 0.88 -7.62 22.29
N ALA A 27 1.29 -6.45 21.77
CA ALA A 27 0.98 -6.06 20.40
C ALA A 27 1.70 -6.98 19.39
N ARG A 28 2.97 -7.32 19.64
CA ARG A 28 3.74 -8.24 18.81
C ARG A 28 3.13 -9.65 18.79
N GLU A 29 2.70 -10.15 19.95
CA GLU A 29 2.01 -11.44 20.09
C GLU A 29 0.66 -11.42 19.37
N PHE A 30 -0.12 -10.36 19.55
CA PHE A 30 -1.38 -10.16 18.85
C PHE A 30 -1.19 -10.21 17.33
N ILE A 31 -0.21 -9.47 16.78
CA ILE A 31 0.07 -9.47 15.33
C ILE A 31 0.35 -10.90 14.85
N THR A 32 1.22 -11.62 15.57
CA THR A 32 1.60 -13.00 15.22
C THR A 32 0.39 -13.93 15.22
N GLN A 33 -0.41 -13.89 16.29
CA GLN A 33 -1.61 -14.72 16.42
C GLN A 33 -2.67 -14.36 15.38
N ARG A 34 -2.84 -13.06 15.10
CA ARG A 34 -3.84 -12.56 14.16
C ARG A 34 -3.54 -13.02 12.75
N ILE A 35 -2.28 -12.94 12.32
CA ILE A 35 -1.84 -13.47 11.01
C ILE A 35 -2.14 -14.97 10.90
N ALA A 36 -1.85 -15.76 11.93
CA ALA A 36 -2.14 -17.20 11.94
C ALA A 36 -3.65 -17.50 11.87
N GLN A 37 -4.48 -16.72 12.58
CA GLN A 37 -5.94 -16.84 12.53
C GLN A 37 -6.49 -16.54 11.12
N LEU A 38 -6.01 -15.46 10.49
CA LEU A 38 -6.39 -15.11 9.11
C LEU A 38 -5.94 -16.20 8.13
N GLU A 39 -4.72 -16.68 8.27
CA GLU A 39 -4.16 -17.72 7.40
C GLU A 39 -4.97 -19.02 7.45
N THR A 40 -5.27 -19.51 8.65
CA THR A 40 -6.06 -20.73 8.88
C THR A 40 -7.55 -20.55 8.57
N GLY A 41 -8.03 -19.31 8.46
CA GLY A 41 -9.45 -18.99 8.32
C GLY A 41 -10.23 -19.11 9.63
N ALA A 42 -9.53 -19.17 10.77
CA ALA A 42 -10.15 -19.11 12.10
C ALA A 42 -10.78 -17.73 12.38
N ALA A 43 -10.42 -16.71 11.62
CA ALA A 43 -11.07 -15.40 11.63
C ALA A 43 -11.10 -14.77 10.23
N ALA A 44 -12.05 -13.85 10.03
CA ALA A 44 -12.10 -12.94 8.89
C ALA A 44 -11.35 -11.64 9.21
N PRO A 45 -10.81 -10.91 8.20
CA PRO A 45 -10.17 -9.61 8.42
C PRO A 45 -11.17 -8.60 8.99
N ASP A 46 -10.70 -7.77 9.93
CA ASP A 46 -11.51 -6.78 10.61
C ASP A 46 -10.60 -5.60 10.99
N HIS A 47 -10.65 -4.54 10.18
CA HIS A 47 -9.83 -3.35 10.36
C HIS A 47 -10.05 -2.70 11.73
N THR A 48 -11.32 -2.58 12.13
CA THR A 48 -11.70 -1.86 13.35
C THR A 48 -11.21 -2.59 14.58
N PHE A 49 -11.43 -3.91 14.64
CA PHE A 49 -10.96 -4.75 15.74
C PHE A 49 -9.44 -4.74 15.84
N GLU A 50 -8.73 -4.98 14.73
CA GLU A 50 -7.27 -5.03 14.71
C GLU A 50 -6.63 -3.71 15.13
N ARG A 51 -7.18 -2.60 14.64
CA ARG A 51 -6.78 -1.25 15.06
C ARG A 51 -7.00 -1.05 16.55
N GLN A 52 -8.18 -1.39 17.07
CA GLN A 52 -8.51 -1.22 18.48
C GLN A 52 -7.53 -1.98 19.36
N GLN A 53 -7.26 -3.27 19.06
CA GLN A 53 -6.34 -4.11 19.83
C GLN A 53 -4.94 -3.49 19.91
N LEU A 54 -4.43 -2.97 18.79
CA LEU A 54 -3.09 -2.37 18.74
C LEU A 54 -3.02 -1.03 19.48
N LEU A 55 -4.02 -0.17 19.34
CA LEU A 55 -4.07 1.12 20.03
C LEU A 55 -4.24 0.96 21.55
N SER A 56 -4.97 -0.06 22.00
CA SER A 56 -5.14 -0.36 23.42
C SER A 56 -4.03 -1.23 24.02
N SER A 57 -3.03 -1.65 23.22
CA SER A 57 -1.95 -2.51 23.70
C SER A 57 -1.01 -1.79 24.67
N PHE A 58 -0.71 -2.44 25.79
CA PHE A 58 0.16 -1.95 26.85
C PHE A 58 1.11 -3.07 27.34
N GLY A 59 1.97 -2.76 28.31
CA GLY A 59 2.84 -3.73 28.98
C GLY A 59 4.31 -3.52 28.66
N ALA A 60 5.11 -4.59 28.78
CA ALA A 60 6.52 -4.56 28.49
C ALA A 60 6.75 -4.15 27.02
N GLU A 61 7.69 -3.25 26.82
CA GLU A 61 8.05 -2.69 25.52
C GLU A 61 9.30 -3.37 24.98
N VAL A 62 9.34 -3.60 23.66
CA VAL A 62 10.51 -4.11 22.94
C VAL A 62 10.77 -3.25 21.70
N ASP A 63 12.00 -3.33 21.18
CA ASP A 63 12.32 -2.68 19.91
C ASP A 63 11.54 -3.33 18.76
N GLY A 64 10.73 -2.53 18.08
CA GLY A 64 10.02 -2.86 16.86
C GLY A 64 10.65 -2.19 15.66
N ALA A 65 10.67 -2.89 14.53
CA ALA A 65 11.09 -2.35 13.26
C ALA A 65 10.25 -2.93 12.12
N THR A 66 9.90 -2.09 11.15
CA THR A 66 9.27 -2.49 9.89
C THR A 66 9.70 -1.54 8.78
N ARG A 67 9.75 -2.03 7.55
CA ARG A 67 10.06 -1.19 6.39
C ARG A 67 8.79 -0.98 5.59
N ILE A 68 8.46 0.29 5.36
CA ILE A 68 7.26 0.73 4.65
C ILE A 68 7.62 1.30 3.27
N ASP A 69 6.92 0.88 2.23
CA ASP A 69 7.20 1.34 0.85
C ASP A 69 7.00 2.85 0.68
N LEU A 70 5.93 3.42 1.26
CA LEU A 70 5.61 4.85 1.20
C LEU A 70 5.02 5.34 2.53
N SER A 71 5.60 6.39 3.10
CA SER A 71 5.07 7.12 4.26
C SER A 71 4.68 8.54 3.82
N ILE A 72 3.49 8.97 4.22
CA ILE A 72 2.93 10.30 3.94
C ILE A 72 2.50 10.92 5.26
N ARG A 73 2.86 12.19 5.48
CA ARG A 73 2.24 13.04 6.49
C ARG A 73 1.37 14.08 5.78
N THR A 74 0.07 14.03 6.02
CA THR A 74 -0.87 14.99 5.42
C THR A 74 -0.64 16.40 5.97
N LYS A 75 -1.20 17.42 5.30
CA LYS A 75 -1.13 18.82 5.77
C LYS A 75 -1.75 19.01 7.16
N ASP A 76 -2.75 18.19 7.50
CA ASP A 76 -3.41 18.21 8.82
C ASP A 76 -2.58 17.49 9.90
N GLY A 77 -1.53 16.76 9.52
CA GLY A 77 -0.62 16.08 10.43
C GLY A 77 -0.87 14.58 10.63
N ASP A 78 -1.81 14.00 9.89
CA ASP A 78 -2.06 12.55 9.93
C ASP A 78 -0.94 11.78 9.23
N GLU A 79 -0.58 10.62 9.78
CA GLU A 79 0.48 9.76 9.25
C GLU A 79 -0.13 8.54 8.55
N HIS A 80 0.20 8.36 7.28
CA HIS A 80 -0.25 7.24 6.47
C HIS A 80 0.93 6.40 6.00
N TYR A 81 0.85 5.09 6.22
CA TYR A 81 1.87 4.11 5.83
C TYR A 81 1.29 3.17 4.79
N PHE A 82 1.99 2.99 3.67
CA PHE A 82 1.55 2.18 2.55
C PHE A 82 2.55 1.08 2.25
N GLU A 83 2.07 -0.16 2.22
CA GLU A 83 2.72 -1.26 1.50
C GLU A 83 2.15 -1.29 0.08
N MET A 84 2.99 -1.27 -0.94
CA MET A 84 2.55 -1.19 -2.33
C MET A 84 2.78 -2.52 -3.05
N LYS A 85 1.70 -3.13 -3.55
CA LYS A 85 1.77 -4.34 -4.39
C LYS A 85 0.75 -4.28 -5.53
N SER A 86 0.98 -5.13 -6.54
CA SER A 86 0.01 -5.34 -7.60
C SER A 86 -1.29 -5.93 -7.06
N ALA A 87 -2.37 -5.80 -7.82
CA ALA A 87 -3.70 -6.26 -7.45
C ALA A 87 -3.85 -7.78 -7.33
N LYS A 88 -2.83 -8.60 -7.61
CA LYS A 88 -2.93 -10.06 -7.51
C LYS A 88 -1.78 -10.65 -6.68
N PRO A 89 -1.59 -10.21 -5.42
CA PRO A 89 -0.51 -10.73 -4.61
C PRO A 89 -0.77 -12.20 -4.26
N ASN A 90 0.28 -12.96 -4.03
CA ASN A 90 0.17 -14.31 -3.50
C ASN A 90 -0.02 -14.31 -1.97
N LYS A 91 -0.28 -15.48 -1.39
CA LYS A 91 -0.46 -15.66 0.05
C LYS A 91 0.68 -15.08 0.89
N GLY A 92 1.94 -15.38 0.54
CA GLY A 92 3.11 -14.92 1.29
C GLY A 92 3.23 -13.40 1.29
N GLN A 93 2.96 -12.76 0.15
CA GLN A 93 2.91 -11.30 0.04
C GLN A 93 1.80 -10.68 0.90
N CYS A 94 0.64 -11.32 1.01
CA CYS A 94 -0.44 -10.83 1.88
C CYS A 94 -0.04 -10.86 3.35
N ILE A 95 0.56 -11.97 3.79
CA ILE A 95 1.07 -12.14 5.16
C ILE A 95 2.12 -11.07 5.47
N GLU A 96 3.13 -10.92 4.60
CA GLU A 96 4.21 -9.95 4.76
C GLU A 96 3.65 -8.51 4.87
N MET A 97 2.78 -8.11 3.94
CA MET A 97 2.18 -6.78 3.96
C MET A 97 1.36 -6.54 5.23
N LYS A 98 0.46 -7.47 5.60
CA LYS A 98 -0.39 -7.32 6.78
C LYS A 98 0.45 -7.22 8.05
N GLN A 99 1.50 -8.05 8.18
CA GLN A 99 2.42 -7.99 9.31
C GLN A 99 3.16 -6.64 9.39
N ARG A 100 3.68 -6.13 8.26
CA ARG A 100 4.38 -4.84 8.23
C ARG A 100 3.47 -3.67 8.59
N LEU A 101 2.25 -3.66 8.06
CA LEU A 101 1.25 -2.62 8.32
C LEU A 101 0.78 -2.64 9.79
N LEU A 102 0.44 -3.81 10.33
CA LEU A 102 0.05 -3.91 11.74
C LEU A 102 1.23 -3.58 12.68
N THR A 103 2.47 -3.92 12.31
CA THR A 103 3.67 -3.53 13.07
C THR A 103 3.85 -2.02 13.06
N ALA A 104 3.66 -1.34 11.93
CA ALA A 104 3.72 0.12 11.86
C ALA A 104 2.68 0.79 12.77
N LEU A 105 1.45 0.27 12.75
CA LEU A 105 0.38 0.75 13.62
C LEU A 105 0.68 0.49 15.10
N GLY A 106 1.23 -0.68 15.43
CA GLY A 106 1.64 -1.06 16.79
C GLY A 106 2.87 -0.31 17.33
N ILE A 107 3.76 0.18 16.45
CA ILE A 107 4.87 1.08 16.84
C ILE A 107 4.33 2.48 17.15
N ARG A 108 3.41 2.99 16.31
CA ARG A 108 2.94 4.37 16.44
C ARG A 108 1.81 4.57 17.45
N ARG A 109 0.93 3.58 17.62
CA ARG A 109 -0.22 3.55 18.56
C ARG A 109 -0.96 4.88 18.69
N SER A 110 -1.27 5.51 17.56
CA SER A 110 -1.97 6.80 17.53
C SER A 110 -3.23 6.72 16.68
N ALA A 111 -4.28 7.38 17.14
CA ALA A 111 -5.53 7.52 16.40
C ALA A 111 -5.36 8.27 15.07
N ARG A 112 -4.27 9.05 14.91
CA ARG A 112 -3.93 9.81 13.71
C ARG A 112 -3.01 9.07 12.74
N VAL A 113 -2.78 7.78 13.00
CA VAL A 113 -1.94 6.92 12.15
C VAL A 113 -2.81 5.91 11.42
N PHE A 114 -2.60 5.78 10.12
CA PHE A 114 -3.34 4.90 9.24
C PHE A 114 -2.37 4.04 8.43
N VAL A 115 -2.77 2.81 8.15
CA VAL A 115 -1.95 1.84 7.43
C VAL A 115 -2.78 1.26 6.29
N TRP A 116 -2.18 1.12 5.11
CA TRP A 116 -2.89 0.80 3.89
C TRP A 116 -2.10 -0.17 3.03
N TRP A 117 -2.80 -1.08 2.38
CA TRP A 117 -2.32 -1.70 1.17
C TRP A 117 -2.65 -0.78 -0.02
N GLY A 118 -1.61 -0.18 -0.60
CA GLY A 118 -1.72 0.64 -1.80
C GLY A 118 -1.62 -0.21 -3.06
N VAL A 119 -2.62 -0.14 -3.93
CA VAL A 119 -2.65 -0.86 -5.20
C VAL A 119 -2.68 0.14 -6.34
N PRO A 120 -1.55 0.40 -7.04
CA PRO A 120 -1.48 1.45 -8.05
C PRO A 120 -2.38 1.25 -9.28
N TYR A 121 -2.87 0.04 -9.53
CA TYR A 121 -3.70 -0.27 -10.70
C TYR A 121 -4.75 -1.33 -10.37
N ASN A 122 -5.97 -1.14 -10.88
CA ASN A 122 -7.06 -2.10 -10.76
C ASN A 122 -7.27 -2.91 -12.06
N PRO A 123 -6.91 -4.19 -12.12
CA PRO A 123 -7.14 -5.02 -13.30
C PRO A 123 -8.62 -5.38 -13.54
N TYR A 124 -9.51 -5.06 -12.59
CA TYR A 124 -10.93 -5.40 -12.66
C TYR A 124 -11.82 -4.18 -12.96
N GLY A 125 -11.24 -3.02 -13.27
CA GLY A 125 -11.97 -1.78 -13.54
C GLY A 125 -12.44 -1.09 -12.25
N THR A 126 -13.42 -1.67 -11.53
CA THR A 126 -13.94 -1.13 -10.26
C THR A 126 -13.48 -1.92 -9.05
N ALA A 127 -13.41 -1.30 -7.86
CA ALA A 127 -13.01 -1.99 -6.63
C ALA A 127 -13.98 -3.10 -6.22
N SER A 128 -15.28 -2.90 -6.48
CA SER A 128 -16.33 -3.89 -6.22
C SER A 128 -16.21 -5.16 -7.06
N ALA A 129 -15.48 -5.11 -8.19
CA ALA A 129 -15.22 -6.27 -9.05
C ALA A 129 -13.97 -7.07 -8.63
N TYR A 130 -13.28 -6.66 -7.55
CA TYR A 130 -12.09 -7.36 -7.08
C TYR A 130 -12.44 -8.76 -6.58
N ALA A 131 -11.87 -9.79 -7.21
CA ALA A 131 -12.21 -11.19 -6.93
C ALA A 131 -10.98 -12.09 -6.67
N HIS A 132 -9.79 -11.50 -6.46
CA HIS A 132 -8.59 -12.31 -6.22
C HIS A 132 -8.61 -12.86 -4.78
N PRO A 133 -8.55 -14.19 -4.59
CA PRO A 133 -8.97 -14.81 -3.33
C PRO A 133 -8.00 -14.61 -2.16
N TYR A 134 -6.69 -14.47 -2.42
CA TYR A 134 -5.71 -14.41 -1.32
C TYR A 134 -5.92 -13.16 -0.46
N PRO A 135 -5.98 -11.93 -0.99
CA PRO A 135 -6.12 -10.74 -0.17
C PRO A 135 -7.42 -10.64 0.60
N LEU A 136 -8.51 -11.19 0.06
CA LEU A 136 -9.82 -11.21 0.73
C LEU A 136 -9.78 -11.95 2.08
N ARG A 137 -8.77 -12.81 2.29
CA ARG A 137 -8.54 -13.49 3.57
C ARG A 137 -7.79 -12.64 4.60
N TYR A 138 -7.04 -11.63 4.17
CA TYR A 138 -6.12 -10.88 5.04
C TYR A 138 -6.48 -9.42 5.24
N PHE A 139 -7.26 -8.84 4.33
CA PHE A 139 -7.55 -7.41 4.31
C PHE A 139 -9.05 -7.15 4.26
N ASP A 140 -9.49 -6.19 5.07
CA ASP A 140 -10.77 -5.54 4.90
C ASP A 140 -10.66 -4.58 3.71
N PHE A 141 -11.30 -4.90 2.60
CA PHE A 141 -11.11 -4.12 1.36
C PHE A 141 -11.61 -2.69 1.43
N LYS A 142 -12.53 -2.40 2.35
CA LYS A 142 -13.06 -1.05 2.51
C LYS A 142 -12.08 -0.17 3.27
N ASP A 143 -11.48 -0.71 4.33
CA ASP A 143 -10.77 0.08 5.33
C ASP A 143 -9.25 -0.19 5.38
N ASP A 144 -8.75 -1.27 4.75
CA ASP A 144 -7.32 -1.56 4.65
C ASP A 144 -6.71 -1.24 3.27
N VAL A 145 -7.52 -1.03 2.22
CA VAL A 145 -7.04 -1.01 0.83
C VAL A 145 -7.36 0.31 0.15
N LYS A 146 -6.39 0.86 -0.58
CA LYS A 146 -6.63 1.94 -1.57
C LYS A 146 -6.28 1.44 -2.95
N LEU A 147 -7.26 1.42 -3.86
CA LEU A 147 -7.13 0.78 -5.17
C LEU A 147 -7.25 1.78 -6.32
N GLY A 148 -6.23 1.80 -7.19
CA GLY A 148 -6.20 2.59 -8.42
C GLY A 148 -6.49 4.07 -8.13
N LEU A 149 -7.67 4.52 -8.55
CA LEU A 149 -8.17 5.88 -8.36
C LEU A 149 -8.06 6.35 -6.91
N GLU A 150 -8.53 5.55 -5.94
CA GLU A 150 -8.50 5.95 -4.52
C GLU A 150 -7.07 6.11 -3.98
N PHE A 151 -6.15 5.27 -4.47
CA PHE A 151 -4.75 5.35 -4.09
C PHE A 151 -4.11 6.61 -4.66
N TRP A 152 -4.25 6.84 -5.96
CA TRP A 152 -3.60 7.96 -6.64
C TRP A 152 -4.19 9.30 -6.23
N ASN A 153 -5.50 9.40 -6.07
CA ASN A 153 -6.14 10.64 -5.63
C ASN A 153 -5.76 10.99 -4.19
N PHE A 154 -5.60 9.98 -3.31
CA PHE A 154 -5.04 10.22 -1.99
C PHE A 154 -3.58 10.69 -2.07
N VAL A 155 -2.75 9.98 -2.84
CA VAL A 155 -1.32 10.28 -2.98
C VAL A 155 -1.08 11.69 -3.54
N GLY A 156 -1.90 12.15 -4.47
CA GLY A 156 -1.81 13.50 -5.04
C GLY A 156 -2.63 14.58 -4.33
N ASP A 157 -3.36 14.24 -3.26
CA ASP A 157 -4.24 15.19 -2.55
C ASP A 157 -5.23 15.91 -3.49
N ASP A 158 -5.63 15.24 -4.58
CA ASP A 158 -6.45 15.82 -5.65
C ASP A 158 -7.24 14.71 -6.38
N ALA A 159 -8.54 14.98 -6.63
CA ALA A 159 -9.46 14.01 -7.22
C ALA A 159 -9.20 13.70 -8.71
N GLY A 160 -8.43 14.54 -9.40
CA GLY A 160 -8.01 14.37 -10.79
C GLY A 160 -6.63 13.72 -10.96
N THR A 161 -5.91 13.45 -9.87
CA THR A 161 -4.54 12.88 -9.93
C THR A 161 -4.49 11.60 -10.76
N PHE A 162 -5.44 10.68 -10.53
CA PHE A 162 -5.47 9.41 -11.26
C PHE A 162 -5.60 9.59 -12.78
N GLU A 163 -6.53 10.44 -13.22
CA GLU A 163 -6.78 10.68 -14.64
C GLU A 163 -5.62 11.44 -15.30
N LEU A 164 -5.05 12.43 -14.59
CA LEU A 164 -3.87 13.14 -15.06
C LEU A 164 -2.70 12.19 -15.30
N LEU A 165 -2.46 11.26 -14.37
CA LEU A 165 -1.42 10.24 -14.52
C LEU A 165 -1.72 9.31 -15.69
N LEU A 166 -2.97 8.90 -15.86
CA LEU A 166 -3.38 8.03 -16.96
C LEU A 166 -3.15 8.68 -18.32
N ASP A 167 -3.48 9.97 -18.45
CA ASP A 167 -3.26 10.74 -19.68
C ASP A 167 -1.78 10.94 -19.95
N LEU A 168 -0.97 11.23 -18.93
CA LEU A 168 0.48 11.31 -19.05
C LEU A 168 1.07 9.97 -19.54
N TYR A 169 0.63 8.85 -18.96
CA TYR A 169 1.08 7.52 -19.40
C TYR A 169 0.67 7.21 -20.84
N ARG A 170 -0.53 7.62 -21.28
CA ARG A 170 -0.98 7.46 -22.67
C ARG A 170 -0.12 8.28 -23.63
N GLN A 171 0.18 9.53 -23.29
CA GLN A 171 0.99 10.42 -24.12
C GLN A 171 2.42 9.87 -24.29
N VAL A 172 3.07 9.52 -23.18
CA VAL A 172 4.41 8.91 -23.20
C VAL A 172 4.38 7.56 -23.92
N GLY A 173 3.35 6.75 -23.70
CA GLY A 173 3.18 5.46 -24.38
C GLY A 173 3.13 5.60 -25.90
N LEU A 174 2.40 6.60 -26.41
CA LEU A 174 2.33 6.87 -27.85
C LEU A 174 3.69 7.28 -28.42
N GLU A 175 4.40 8.19 -27.76
CA GLU A 175 5.74 8.64 -28.17
C GLU A 175 6.72 7.47 -28.27
N TYR A 176 6.74 6.59 -27.25
CA TYR A 176 7.66 5.45 -27.23
C TYR A 176 7.28 4.35 -28.22
N THR A 177 5.99 4.14 -28.51
CA THR A 177 5.55 3.23 -29.57
C THR A 177 6.09 3.67 -30.92
N LEU A 178 5.95 4.95 -31.28
CA LEU A 178 6.47 5.49 -32.54
C LEU A 178 7.99 5.27 -32.66
N LYS A 179 8.73 5.57 -31.59
CA LYS A 179 10.18 5.37 -31.54
C LYS A 179 10.59 3.90 -31.67
N LEU A 180 9.83 2.99 -31.07
CA LEU A 180 10.06 1.54 -31.19
C LEU A 180 9.80 1.05 -32.61
N ASP A 181 8.77 1.58 -33.29
CA ASP A 181 8.45 1.21 -34.66
C ASP A 181 9.51 1.73 -35.66
N GLU A 182 10.03 2.94 -35.45
CA GLU A 182 11.20 3.46 -36.19
C GLU A 182 12.44 2.57 -36.02
N LEU A 183 12.75 2.18 -34.77
CA LEU A 183 13.87 1.28 -34.48
C LEU A 183 13.69 -0.10 -35.11
N ARG A 184 12.47 -0.66 -35.06
CA ARG A 184 12.14 -1.94 -35.69
C ARG A 184 12.29 -1.88 -37.21
N ALA A 185 11.81 -0.82 -37.85
CA ALA A 185 11.97 -0.61 -39.28
C ALA A 185 13.46 -0.47 -39.68
N ALA A 186 14.23 0.29 -38.91
CA ALA A 186 15.67 0.45 -39.14
C ALA A 186 16.46 -0.86 -38.94
N LEU A 187 16.04 -1.72 -38.00
CA LEU A 187 16.63 -3.05 -37.80
C LEU A 187 16.23 -4.04 -38.90
N ALA A 188 14.97 -4.01 -39.36
CA ALA A 188 14.50 -4.84 -40.46
C ALA A 188 15.18 -4.50 -41.80
N GLY A 189 15.51 -3.22 -42.02
CA GLY A 189 16.28 -2.76 -43.18
C GLY A 189 17.78 -3.03 -43.12
N ARG A 190 18.29 -3.63 -42.03
CA ARG A 190 19.71 -3.98 -41.83
C ARG A 190 20.00 -5.48 -42.01
N ALA A 191 19.08 -6.26 -42.58
CA ALA A 191 19.37 -7.64 -42.97
C ALA A 191 20.54 -7.66 -43.97
N VAL A 192 21.56 -8.45 -43.64
CA VAL A 192 22.84 -8.64 -44.37
C VAL A 192 22.62 -9.23 -45.76
#